data_AF-A0A0P7YG61-F1
#
_entry.id   AF-A0A0P7YG61-F1
#
_cell.length_a   1.000
_cell.length_b   1.000
_cell.length_c   1.000
_cell.angle_alpha   90.00
_cell.angle_beta   90.00
_cell.angle_gamma   90.00
#
_symmetry.space_group_name_H-M   'P 1'
#
loop_
_entity.id
_entity.type
_entity.pdbx_description
1 polymer ?
#
loop_
_entity_poly.entity_id
_entity_poly.type
_entity_poly.pdbx_seq_one_letter_code
_entity_poly.pdbx_strand_id
1 'polypeptide(L)'
;MRALLALLVCLTIAACGRPLTEAEAAYMADLQGESFDAAAVRIVENPVIGLGTRTYPARPQTTCRERIWPPPDGPVIEARTAGIVLFNTMHVRPAFSLPDYVAPREGRRSLAAAMFFAHEMTHVWQWQNREVTAYHPFRAFTEHVRIEDPYLFDPQDARRFLDYGYEVQASLVEEYVCCRAVDPRGARTARLERLIGQVMPVTPLQSRADAATEVIPWDGADLRGVCS
;
A
#
# COMPACT_ATOMS: atom_id res chain seq x y z
N MET A 1 6.23 14.77 39.54
CA MET A 1 6.37 13.29 39.47
C MET A 1 5.32 12.61 38.60
N ARG A 2 4.00 12.72 38.87
CA ARG A 2 2.96 12.03 38.06
C ARG A 2 2.93 12.45 36.58
N ALA A 3 3.04 13.75 36.29
CA ALA A 3 3.12 14.25 34.92
C ALA A 3 4.42 13.83 34.19
N LEU A 4 5.53 13.73 34.93
CA LEU A 4 6.82 13.29 34.39
C LEU A 4 6.79 11.79 34.07
N LEU A 5 6.14 10.98 34.93
CA LEU A 5 5.95 9.55 34.71
C LEU A 5 5.00 9.29 33.54
N ALA A 6 3.91 10.05 33.43
CA ALA A 6 2.99 9.98 32.29
C ALA A 6 3.68 10.38 30.99
N LEU A 7 4.51 11.44 30.99
CA LEU A 7 5.29 11.85 29.83
C LEU A 7 6.33 10.80 29.44
N LEU A 8 7.06 10.21 30.41
CA LEU A 8 8.00 9.10 30.14
C LEU A 8 7.29 7.88 29.58
N VAL A 9 6.13 7.51 30.12
CA VAL A 9 5.31 6.40 29.61
C VAL A 9 4.83 6.70 28.18
N CYS A 10 4.31 7.90 27.90
CA CYS A 10 3.93 8.31 26.55
C CYS A 10 5.12 8.30 25.58
N LEU A 11 6.31 8.73 26.01
CA LEU A 11 7.53 8.68 25.21
C LEU A 11 7.98 7.24 24.92
N THR A 12 7.85 6.33 25.89
CA THR A 12 8.16 4.90 25.67
C THR A 12 7.16 4.22 24.73
N ILE A 13 5.88 4.59 24.79
CA ILE A 13 4.85 4.04 23.89
C ILE A 13 5.04 4.58 22.45
N ALA A 14 5.44 5.84 22.30
CA ALA A 14 5.78 6.43 20.99
C ALA A 14 7.07 5.83 20.37
N ALA A 15 7.90 5.16 21.17
CA ALA A 15 9.14 4.50 20.75
C ALA A 15 8.96 3.02 20.35
N CYS A 16 7.76 2.45 20.45
CA CYS A 16 7.53 1.03 20.14
C CYS A 16 7.57 0.68 18.64
N GLY A 17 7.76 1.66 17.75
CA GLY A 17 7.89 1.44 16.31
C GLY A 17 9.00 2.29 15.70
N ARG A 18 9.58 1.82 14.61
CA ARG A 18 10.55 2.61 13.85
C ARG A 18 9.84 3.72 13.06
N PRO A 19 10.45 4.90 12.88
CA PRO A 19 9.96 5.85 11.89
C PRO A 19 10.15 5.29 10.47
N LEU A 20 9.56 5.98 9.48
CA LEU A 20 9.93 5.75 8.09
C LEU A 20 11.41 6.07 7.89
N THR A 21 12.06 5.29 7.03
CA THR A 21 13.41 5.65 6.56
C THR A 21 13.35 6.87 5.64
N GLU A 22 14.51 7.46 5.34
CA GLU A 22 14.58 8.56 4.37
C GLU A 22 14.06 8.12 2.98
N ALA A 23 14.36 6.89 2.56
CA ALA A 23 13.89 6.35 1.29
C ALA A 23 12.37 6.14 1.28
N GLU A 24 11.80 5.59 2.36
CA GLU A 24 10.36 5.41 2.52
C GLU A 24 9.61 6.75 2.54
N ALA A 25 10.14 7.73 3.27
CA ALA A 25 9.56 9.08 3.32
C ALA A 25 9.63 9.78 1.94
N ALA A 26 10.77 9.71 1.24
CA ALA A 26 10.91 10.27 -0.09
C ALA A 26 9.98 9.58 -1.11
N TYR A 27 9.84 8.25 -1.01
CA TYR A 27 8.92 7.48 -1.85
C TYR A 27 7.46 7.91 -1.65
N MET A 28 7.04 8.14 -0.41
CA MET A 28 5.69 8.64 -0.13
C MET A 28 5.51 10.10 -0.50
N ALA A 29 6.56 10.94 -0.43
CA ALA A 29 6.50 12.30 -0.96
C ALA A 29 6.25 12.31 -2.47
N ASP A 30 6.81 11.37 -3.23
CA ASP A 30 6.53 11.24 -4.66
C ASP A 30 5.10 10.73 -4.94
N LEU A 31 4.55 9.86 -4.08
CA LEU A 31 3.20 9.30 -4.27
C LEU A 31 2.06 10.18 -3.74
N GLN A 32 2.24 10.82 -2.60
CA GLN A 32 1.19 11.50 -1.85
C GLN A 32 1.56 12.95 -1.48
N GLY A 33 2.78 13.39 -1.80
CA GLY A 33 3.30 14.74 -1.57
C GLY A 33 2.99 15.30 -0.19
N GLU A 34 2.63 16.59 -0.14
CA GLU A 34 2.38 17.31 1.12
C GLU A 34 1.12 16.84 1.87
N SER A 35 0.28 16.01 1.24
CA SER A 35 -0.91 15.45 1.90
C SER A 35 -0.60 14.28 2.83
N PHE A 36 0.67 13.86 2.92
CA PHE A 36 1.13 12.78 3.78
C PHE A 36 2.22 13.27 4.74
N ASP A 37 1.94 13.17 6.05
CA ASP A 37 2.90 13.46 7.10
C ASP A 37 3.70 12.20 7.47
N ALA A 38 4.84 12.03 6.82
CA ALA A 38 5.78 10.93 7.09
C ALA A 38 6.34 10.94 8.53
N ALA A 39 6.46 12.11 9.16
CA ALA A 39 7.08 12.22 10.49
C ALA A 39 6.21 11.62 11.59
N ALA A 40 4.88 11.64 11.40
CA ALA A 40 3.92 11.02 12.31
C ALA A 40 3.89 9.49 12.22
N VAL A 41 4.42 8.89 11.15
CA VAL A 41 4.26 7.46 10.86
C VAL A 41 5.18 6.58 11.67
N ARG A 42 4.67 5.45 12.16
CA ARG A 42 5.45 4.41 12.83
C ARG A 42 5.18 3.04 12.21
N ILE A 43 6.22 2.22 12.12
CA ILE A 43 6.11 0.81 11.72
C ILE A 43 6.49 -0.05 12.92
N VAL A 44 5.57 -0.93 13.32
CA VAL A 44 5.68 -1.80 14.49
C VAL A 44 5.59 -3.24 14.03
N GLU A 45 6.60 -4.03 14.37
CA GLU A 45 6.48 -5.49 14.27
C GLU A 45 5.50 -5.99 15.35
N ASN A 46 4.47 -6.71 14.92
CA ASN A 46 3.42 -7.19 15.79
C ASN A 46 3.10 -8.68 15.51
N PRO A 47 3.48 -9.61 16.42
CA PRO A 47 3.28 -11.05 16.22
C PRO A 47 1.81 -11.49 16.32
N VAL A 48 0.91 -10.61 16.77
CA VAL A 48 -0.53 -10.88 16.85
C VAL A 48 -1.23 -10.73 15.50
N ILE A 49 -0.61 -10.03 14.54
CA ILE A 49 -1.17 -9.86 13.20
C ILE A 49 -1.12 -11.20 12.45
N GLY A 50 -2.22 -11.55 11.77
CA GLY A 50 -2.33 -12.78 10.98
C GLY A 50 -2.24 -14.08 11.77
N LEU A 51 -2.63 -14.09 13.06
CA LEU A 51 -2.79 -15.32 13.84
C LEU A 51 -3.89 -16.25 13.27
N GLY A 52 -4.93 -15.66 12.67
CA GLY A 52 -5.98 -16.40 11.97
C GLY A 52 -5.71 -16.49 10.47
N THR A 53 -6.07 -17.61 9.87
CA THR A 53 -6.20 -17.73 8.41
C THR A 53 -7.60 -17.32 7.98
N ARG A 54 -7.69 -16.78 6.77
CA ARG A 54 -8.94 -16.37 6.13
C ARG A 54 -8.95 -16.91 4.71
N THR A 55 -10.12 -17.32 4.26
CA THR A 55 -10.34 -17.78 2.90
C THR A 55 -10.95 -16.66 2.07
N TYR A 56 -10.45 -16.50 0.85
CA TYR A 56 -10.91 -15.48 -0.09
C TYR A 56 -11.15 -16.12 -1.46
N PRO A 57 -12.15 -15.68 -2.23
CA PRO A 57 -12.23 -16.01 -3.64
C PRO A 57 -10.94 -15.61 -4.33
N ALA A 58 -10.40 -16.51 -5.14
CA ALA A 58 -9.23 -16.23 -5.95
C ALA A 58 -9.53 -15.09 -6.92
N ARG A 59 -8.64 -14.11 -6.98
CA ARG A 59 -8.79 -12.95 -7.87
C ARG A 59 -8.28 -13.33 -9.27
N PRO A 60 -8.95 -12.87 -10.35
CA PRO A 60 -8.48 -13.15 -11.70
C PRO A 60 -7.17 -12.41 -11.98
N GLN A 61 -6.25 -13.03 -12.71
CA GLN A 61 -4.97 -12.44 -13.11
C GLN A 61 -5.11 -11.40 -14.24
N THR A 62 -5.88 -10.35 -13.98
CA THR A 62 -6.18 -9.25 -14.92
C THR A 62 -5.44 -7.95 -14.57
N THR A 63 -4.86 -7.88 -13.37
CA THR A 63 -4.15 -6.72 -12.85
C THR A 63 -2.66 -7.02 -12.72
N CYS A 64 -1.85 -5.97 -12.66
CA CYS A 64 -0.41 -6.08 -12.43
C CYS A 64 -0.14 -6.77 -11.08
N ARG A 65 -0.85 -6.33 -10.03
CA ARG A 65 -0.77 -6.92 -8.69
C ARG A 65 -1.02 -8.42 -8.63
N GLU A 66 -1.94 -8.95 -9.45
CA GLU A 66 -2.21 -10.40 -9.48
C GLU A 66 -1.24 -11.17 -10.38
N ARG A 67 -0.70 -10.55 -11.44
CA ARG A 67 0.20 -11.21 -12.40
C ARG A 67 1.65 -11.29 -11.97
N ILE A 68 2.06 -10.52 -10.96
CA ILE A 68 3.39 -10.66 -10.35
C ILE A 68 3.54 -11.96 -9.55
N TRP A 69 2.45 -12.70 -9.31
CA TRP A 69 2.41 -13.98 -8.62
C TRP A 69 1.99 -15.13 -9.55
N PRO A 70 2.26 -16.40 -9.18
CA PRO A 70 1.70 -17.55 -9.89
C PRO A 70 0.16 -17.52 -9.92
N PRO A 71 -0.48 -18.09 -10.96
CA PRO A 71 -1.92 -18.26 -10.98
C PRO A 71 -2.39 -19.06 -9.75
N PRO A 72 -3.55 -18.72 -9.17
CA PRO A 72 -4.10 -19.47 -8.04
C PRO A 72 -4.46 -20.91 -8.44
N ASP A 73 -4.18 -21.87 -7.57
CA ASP A 73 -4.45 -23.31 -7.80
C ASP A 73 -5.94 -23.68 -7.80
N GLY A 74 -6.81 -22.77 -7.39
CA GLY A 74 -8.25 -23.02 -7.27
C GLY A 74 -9.08 -21.74 -7.08
N PRO A 75 -10.40 -21.89 -6.91
CA PRO A 75 -11.32 -20.75 -6.80
C PRO A 75 -11.24 -20.01 -5.45
N VAL A 76 -10.52 -20.55 -4.48
CA VAL A 76 -10.36 -19.99 -3.14
C VAL A 76 -8.89 -20.06 -2.74
N ILE A 77 -8.38 -18.98 -2.17
CA ILE A 77 -7.05 -18.91 -1.56
C ILE A 77 -7.19 -18.79 -0.05
N GLU A 78 -6.26 -19.40 0.69
CA GLU A 78 -6.13 -19.21 2.13
C GLU A 78 -4.95 -18.28 2.40
N ALA A 79 -5.21 -17.17 3.07
CA ALA A 79 -4.19 -16.17 3.35
C ALA A 79 -4.28 -15.68 4.79
N ARG A 80 -3.16 -15.11 5.26
CA ARG A 80 -3.04 -14.42 6.54
C ARG A 80 -2.72 -12.97 6.26
N THR A 81 -3.42 -12.05 6.92
CA THR A 81 -3.15 -10.61 6.86
C THR A 81 -1.66 -10.34 7.09
N ALA A 82 -1.01 -9.55 6.24
CA ALA A 82 0.42 -9.24 6.35
C ALA A 82 0.68 -8.02 7.24
N GLY A 83 -0.15 -6.99 7.09
CA GLY A 83 -0.14 -5.77 7.89
C GLY A 83 -1.55 -5.24 8.12
N ILE A 84 -1.69 -4.34 9.09
CA ILE A 84 -2.85 -3.47 9.27
C ILE A 84 -2.36 -2.08 9.69
N VAL A 85 -3.15 -1.04 9.41
CA VAL A 85 -2.89 0.29 9.92
C VAL A 85 -3.89 0.69 11.00
N LEU A 86 -3.34 1.16 12.12
CA LEU A 86 -4.08 1.81 13.19
C LEU A 86 -3.56 3.23 13.37
N PHE A 87 -4.37 4.21 12.97
CA PHE A 87 -4.01 5.63 12.97
C PHE A 87 -2.79 5.89 12.06
N ASN A 88 -1.67 6.37 12.63
CA ASN A 88 -0.41 6.59 11.91
C ASN A 88 0.55 5.39 12.03
N THR A 89 0.08 4.26 12.54
CA THR A 89 0.95 3.11 12.85
C THR A 89 0.61 1.92 11.98
N MET A 90 1.57 1.48 11.17
CA MET A 90 1.53 0.22 10.46
C MET A 90 2.01 -0.90 11.38
N HIS A 91 1.14 -1.86 11.66
CA HIS A 91 1.47 -3.09 12.38
C HIS A 91 1.70 -4.21 11.38
N VAL A 92 2.92 -4.71 11.32
CA VAL A 92 3.33 -5.73 10.35
C VAL A 92 3.70 -7.04 11.04
N ARG A 93 3.40 -8.16 10.39
CA ARG A 93 3.88 -9.47 10.85
C ARG A 93 5.40 -9.56 10.80
N PRO A 94 6.04 -10.30 11.73
CA PRO A 94 7.49 -10.50 11.71
C PRO A 94 8.03 -10.98 10.36
N ALA A 95 7.33 -11.90 9.69
CA ALA A 95 7.75 -12.44 8.38
C ALA A 95 7.72 -11.42 7.22
N PHE A 96 7.03 -10.29 7.39
CA PHE A 96 6.91 -9.21 6.41
C PHE A 96 7.61 -7.93 6.86
N SER A 97 8.22 -7.93 8.06
CA SER A 97 8.90 -6.79 8.64
C SER A 97 10.23 -6.56 7.92
N LEU A 98 10.32 -5.46 7.17
CA LEU A 98 11.55 -5.04 6.50
C LEU A 98 12.15 -3.81 7.18
N PRO A 99 13.50 -3.72 7.27
CA PRO A 99 14.17 -2.51 7.75
C PRO A 99 13.94 -1.32 6.82
N ASP A 100 13.71 -1.59 5.54
CA ASP A 100 13.30 -0.61 4.52
C ASP A 100 12.57 -1.34 3.39
N TYR A 101 11.37 -0.88 3.03
CA TYR A 101 10.53 -1.48 1.99
C TYR A 101 10.87 -1.03 0.56
N VAL A 102 11.53 0.12 0.38
CA VAL A 102 11.68 0.77 -0.93
C VAL A 102 13.12 1.16 -1.28
N ALA A 103 14.03 1.18 -0.32
CA ALA A 103 15.44 1.43 -0.60
C ALA A 103 16.02 0.30 -1.46
N PRO A 104 16.66 0.63 -2.60
CA PRO A 104 17.31 -0.38 -3.42
C PRO A 104 18.49 -0.99 -2.68
N ARG A 105 18.63 -2.31 -2.78
CA ARG A 105 19.81 -3.08 -2.35
C ARG A 105 20.54 -3.53 -3.60
N GLU A 106 21.79 -3.11 -3.75
CA GLU A 106 22.59 -3.40 -4.95
C GLU A 106 21.90 -2.95 -6.25
N GLY A 107 21.21 -1.79 -6.20
CA GLY A 107 20.46 -1.25 -7.32
C GLY A 107 19.12 -1.95 -7.62
N ARG A 108 18.72 -2.94 -6.80
CA ARG A 108 17.50 -3.73 -6.97
C ARG A 108 16.48 -3.42 -5.87
N ARG A 109 15.21 -3.29 -6.23
CA ARG A 109 14.09 -3.08 -5.30
C ARG A 109 13.07 -4.21 -5.47
N SER A 110 12.46 -4.66 -4.38
CA SER A 110 11.35 -5.62 -4.48
C SER A 110 10.07 -4.87 -4.83
N LEU A 111 9.49 -5.17 -5.99
CA LEU A 111 8.24 -4.53 -6.42
C LEU A 111 7.10 -4.87 -5.45
N ALA A 112 7.01 -6.13 -5.03
CA ALA A 112 6.01 -6.58 -4.06
C ALA A 112 6.13 -5.87 -2.70
N ALA A 113 7.35 -5.61 -2.22
CA ALA A 113 7.55 -4.87 -0.97
C ALA A 113 7.13 -3.40 -1.09
N ALA A 114 7.46 -2.74 -2.21
CA ALA A 114 7.07 -1.36 -2.47
C ALA A 114 5.55 -1.21 -2.62
N MET A 115 4.92 -2.15 -3.32
CA MET A 115 3.46 -2.24 -3.46
C MET A 115 2.76 -2.39 -2.10
N PHE A 116 3.17 -3.39 -1.30
CA PHE A 116 2.65 -3.60 0.04
C PHE A 116 2.80 -2.35 0.92
N PHE A 117 3.98 -1.73 0.89
CA PHE A 117 4.22 -0.51 1.66
C PHE A 117 3.30 0.65 1.22
N ALA A 118 3.15 0.89 -0.08
CA ALA A 118 2.28 1.95 -0.60
C ALA A 118 0.79 1.72 -0.27
N HIS A 119 0.34 0.46 -0.30
CA HIS A 119 -1.01 0.06 0.13
C HIS A 119 -1.23 0.47 1.58
N GLU A 120 -0.37 0.03 2.49
CA GLU A 120 -0.50 0.32 3.92
C GLU A 120 -0.38 1.82 4.20
N MET A 121 0.55 2.54 3.55
CA MET A 121 0.66 3.99 3.70
C MET A 121 -0.56 4.74 3.17
N THR A 122 -1.33 4.16 2.24
CA THR A 122 -2.62 4.73 1.82
C THR A 122 -3.64 4.71 2.97
N HIS A 123 -3.63 3.70 3.84
CA HIS A 123 -4.46 3.73 5.04
C HIS A 123 -4.03 4.78 6.07
N VAL A 124 -2.71 5.01 6.20
CA VAL A 124 -2.20 6.13 7.01
C VAL A 124 -2.66 7.46 6.43
N TRP A 125 -2.52 7.65 5.11
CA TRP A 125 -3.02 8.84 4.42
C TRP A 125 -4.52 9.04 4.61
N GLN A 126 -5.31 7.99 4.51
CA GLN A 126 -6.76 8.04 4.74
C GLN A 126 -7.08 8.54 6.16
N TRP A 127 -6.34 8.07 7.17
CA TRP A 127 -6.47 8.53 8.55
C TRP A 127 -6.06 10.00 8.73
N GLN A 128 -4.92 10.39 8.16
CA GLN A 128 -4.40 11.76 8.23
C GLN A 128 -5.37 12.75 7.56
N ASN A 129 -6.00 12.33 6.46
CA ASN A 129 -6.94 13.13 5.66
C ASN A 129 -8.41 12.76 5.91
N ARG A 130 -8.74 12.25 7.11
CA ARG A 130 -10.11 11.77 7.45
C ARG A 130 -11.23 12.79 7.27
N GLU A 131 -10.91 14.08 7.28
CA GLU A 131 -11.87 15.15 6.99
C GLU A 131 -12.33 15.13 5.52
N VAL A 132 -11.46 14.68 4.61
CA VAL A 132 -11.72 14.55 3.17
C VAL A 132 -12.19 13.15 2.83
N THR A 133 -11.57 12.12 3.42
CA THR A 133 -11.86 10.71 3.11
C THR A 133 -13.05 10.13 3.87
N ALA A 134 -13.55 10.85 4.89
CA ALA A 134 -14.50 10.36 5.88
C ALA A 134 -14.02 9.09 6.64
N TYR A 135 -12.69 8.85 6.68
CA TYR A 135 -12.11 7.65 7.26
C TYR A 135 -12.55 7.45 8.72
N HIS A 136 -13.01 6.24 9.00
CA HIS A 136 -13.46 5.85 10.33
C HIS A 136 -12.95 4.44 10.66
N PRO A 137 -12.16 4.25 11.74
CA PRO A 137 -11.50 2.97 12.03
C PRO A 137 -12.44 1.76 12.08
N PHE A 138 -13.64 1.92 12.66
CA PHE A 138 -14.63 0.85 12.72
C PHE A 138 -15.18 0.48 11.32
N ARG A 139 -15.32 1.46 10.43
CA ARG A 139 -15.79 1.24 9.06
C ARG A 139 -14.71 0.56 8.24
N ALA A 140 -13.46 1.02 8.33
CA ALA A 140 -12.31 0.38 7.70
C ALA A 140 -12.18 -1.10 8.09
N PHE A 141 -12.30 -1.42 9.39
CA PHE A 141 -12.28 -2.81 9.84
C PHE A 141 -13.44 -3.65 9.28
N THR A 142 -14.63 -3.08 9.10
CA THR A 142 -15.76 -3.79 8.47
C THR A 142 -15.59 -3.96 6.96
N GLU A 143 -14.91 -3.02 6.31
CA GLU A 143 -14.57 -3.08 4.87
C GLU A 143 -13.47 -4.09 4.60
N HIS A 144 -12.47 -4.25 5.48
CA HIS A 144 -11.47 -5.35 5.44
C HIS A 144 -12.09 -6.76 5.38
N VAL A 145 -13.37 -6.92 5.72
CA VAL A 145 -14.10 -8.21 5.69
C VAL A 145 -14.88 -8.39 4.37
N ARG A 146 -15.14 -7.31 3.64
CA ARG A 146 -15.84 -7.34 2.36
C ARG A 146 -14.82 -7.33 1.23
N ILE A 147 -14.86 -8.40 0.44
CA ILE A 147 -13.98 -8.64 -0.70
C ILE A 147 -13.94 -7.41 -1.63
N GLU A 148 -12.73 -6.98 -1.98
CA GLU A 148 -12.50 -6.02 -3.07
C GLU A 148 -13.19 -6.49 -4.36
N ASP A 149 -13.79 -5.55 -5.09
CA ASP A 149 -14.44 -5.81 -6.36
C ASP A 149 -13.47 -6.54 -7.33
N PRO A 150 -13.77 -7.77 -7.78
CA PRO A 150 -12.92 -8.48 -8.73
C PRO A 150 -12.80 -7.78 -10.09
N TYR A 151 -13.64 -6.77 -10.35
CA TYR A 151 -13.63 -5.92 -11.54
C TYR A 151 -13.23 -4.46 -11.25
N LEU A 152 -12.43 -4.25 -10.20
CA LEU A 152 -11.99 -2.93 -9.73
C LEU A 152 -11.42 -1.99 -10.82
N PHE A 153 -11.00 -2.54 -11.95
CA PHE A 153 -10.34 -1.78 -13.03
C PHE A 153 -11.16 -1.74 -14.32
N ASP A 154 -12.50 -1.73 -14.24
CA ASP A 154 -13.37 -1.47 -15.40
C ASP A 154 -13.04 -0.09 -16.01
N PRO A 155 -12.62 -0.01 -17.29
CA PRO A 155 -12.36 1.25 -17.97
C PRO A 155 -13.57 2.20 -18.06
N GLN A 156 -14.79 1.66 -17.95
CA GLN A 156 -16.05 2.43 -17.99
C GLN A 156 -16.46 2.97 -16.61
N ASP A 157 -15.73 2.62 -15.56
CA ASP A 157 -16.01 3.11 -14.22
C ASP A 157 -15.64 4.60 -14.11
N ALA A 158 -16.66 5.43 -13.91
CA ALA A 158 -16.56 6.89 -13.79
C ALA A 158 -16.51 7.36 -12.32
N ARG A 159 -16.42 6.45 -11.35
CA ARG A 159 -16.27 6.80 -9.92
C ARG A 159 -15.01 7.64 -9.70
N ARG A 160 -15.10 8.60 -8.78
CA ARG A 160 -13.93 9.33 -8.27
C ARG A 160 -13.21 8.49 -7.24
N PHE A 161 -11.95 8.81 -6.96
CA PHE A 161 -11.13 8.04 -6.02
C PHE A 161 -11.80 7.87 -4.64
N LEU A 162 -12.43 8.93 -4.11
CA LEU A 162 -13.11 8.89 -2.81
C LEU A 162 -14.45 8.16 -2.81
N ASP A 163 -15.00 7.81 -3.97
CA ASP A 163 -16.26 7.08 -4.06
C ASP A 163 -16.05 5.56 -3.89
N TYR A 164 -14.79 5.10 -3.86
CA TYR A 164 -14.41 3.72 -3.55
C TYR A 164 -14.26 3.49 -2.04
N GLY A 165 -14.40 2.23 -1.61
CA GLY A 165 -14.09 1.82 -0.22
C GLY A 165 -12.59 1.94 0.11
N TYR A 166 -12.25 1.92 1.40
CA TYR A 166 -10.88 2.20 1.85
C TYR A 166 -9.84 1.20 1.35
N GLU A 167 -10.17 -0.11 1.36
CA GLU A 167 -9.29 -1.15 0.80
C GLU A 167 -9.09 -0.95 -0.69
N VAL A 168 -10.17 -0.64 -1.39
CA VAL A 168 -10.14 -0.45 -2.82
C VAL A 168 -9.26 0.75 -3.20
N GLN A 169 -9.37 1.87 -2.46
CA GLN A 169 -8.49 3.02 -2.65
C GLN A 169 -7.02 2.63 -2.48
N ALA A 170 -6.68 1.85 -1.45
CA ALA A 170 -5.32 1.38 -1.22
C ALA A 170 -4.83 0.44 -2.33
N SER A 171 -5.68 -0.47 -2.81
CA SER A 171 -5.35 -1.37 -3.94
C SER A 171 -5.24 -0.64 -5.29
N LEU A 172 -5.94 0.48 -5.48
CA LEU A 172 -5.75 1.36 -6.65
C LEU A 172 -4.35 2.00 -6.63
N VAL A 173 -3.90 2.46 -5.46
CA VAL A 173 -2.54 3.00 -5.27
C VAL A 173 -1.49 1.89 -5.44
N GLU A 174 -1.75 0.70 -4.91
CA GLU A 174 -0.89 -0.48 -5.08
C GLU A 174 -0.73 -0.87 -6.56
N GLU A 175 -1.84 -0.94 -7.32
CA GLU A 175 -1.79 -1.21 -8.76
C GLU A 175 -1.06 -0.09 -9.51
N TYR A 176 -1.22 1.18 -9.09
CA TYR A 176 -0.47 2.28 -9.70
C TYR A 176 1.03 2.11 -9.51
N VAL A 177 1.49 1.73 -8.32
CA VAL A 177 2.92 1.43 -8.07
C VAL A 177 3.41 0.33 -9.01
N CYS A 178 2.64 -0.75 -9.16
CA CYS A 178 2.99 -1.85 -10.08
C CYS A 178 3.06 -1.35 -11.54
N CYS A 179 2.03 -0.63 -11.98
CA CYS A 179 1.95 -0.16 -13.36
C CYS A 179 2.99 0.90 -13.71
N ARG A 180 3.31 1.80 -12.78
CA ARG A 180 4.38 2.78 -12.89
C ARG A 180 5.74 2.10 -13.10
N ALA A 181 5.98 0.98 -12.41
CA ALA A 181 7.20 0.20 -12.52
C ALA A 181 7.32 -0.56 -13.85
N VAL A 182 6.23 -1.15 -14.36
CA VAL A 182 6.30 -2.13 -15.46
C VAL A 182 5.97 -1.54 -16.83
N ASP A 183 5.07 -0.55 -16.89
CA ASP A 183 4.75 0.19 -18.11
C ASP A 183 4.40 1.64 -17.75
N PRO A 184 5.43 2.47 -17.44
CA PRO A 184 5.22 3.85 -17.04
C PRO A 184 4.38 4.64 -18.06
N ARG A 185 4.44 4.32 -19.36
CA ARG A 185 3.71 5.05 -20.40
C ARG A 185 2.40 4.39 -20.83
N GLY A 186 1.99 3.32 -20.15
CA GLY A 186 0.77 2.57 -20.45
C GLY A 186 -0.51 3.36 -20.13
N ALA A 187 -1.60 3.08 -20.84
CA ALA A 187 -2.84 3.84 -20.66
C ALA A 187 -3.49 3.58 -19.29
N ARG A 188 -3.36 2.36 -18.74
CA ARG A 188 -3.79 2.06 -17.36
C ARG A 188 -3.00 2.87 -16.35
N THR A 189 -1.68 2.95 -16.50
CA THR A 189 -0.81 3.76 -15.62
C THR A 189 -1.28 5.21 -15.59
N ALA A 190 -1.46 5.82 -16.77
CA ALA A 190 -1.94 7.19 -16.88
C ALA A 190 -3.36 7.38 -16.33
N ARG A 191 -4.24 6.38 -16.46
CA ARG A 191 -5.59 6.41 -15.87
C ARG A 191 -5.53 6.40 -14.34
N LEU A 192 -4.71 5.52 -13.75
CA LEU A 192 -4.53 5.43 -12.32
C LEU A 192 -3.92 6.71 -11.75
N GLU A 193 -2.88 7.26 -12.40
CA GLU A 193 -2.28 8.53 -12.02
C GLU A 193 -3.32 9.67 -12.01
N ARG A 194 -4.17 9.76 -13.04
CA ARG A 194 -5.26 10.76 -13.07
C ARG A 194 -6.31 10.53 -11.98
N LEU A 195 -6.66 9.28 -11.68
CA LEU A 195 -7.66 8.95 -10.67
C LEU A 195 -7.15 9.29 -9.27
N ILE A 196 -5.96 8.82 -8.92
CA ILE A 196 -5.30 9.07 -7.63
C ILE A 196 -4.96 10.55 -7.48
N GLY A 197 -4.50 11.18 -8.57
CA GLY A 197 -4.19 12.61 -8.69
C GLY A 197 -5.35 13.56 -8.38
N GLN A 198 -6.59 13.06 -8.27
CA GLN A 198 -7.74 13.85 -7.84
C GLN A 198 -7.62 14.33 -6.38
N VAL A 199 -6.90 13.59 -5.54
CA VAL A 199 -6.80 13.86 -4.09
C VAL A 199 -5.39 13.77 -3.53
N MET A 200 -4.48 13.07 -4.21
CA MET A 200 -3.07 13.00 -3.84
C MET A 200 -2.24 13.77 -4.88
N PRO A 201 -1.32 14.66 -4.47
CA PRO A 201 -0.39 15.32 -5.38
C PRO A 201 0.71 14.36 -5.85
N VAL A 202 0.34 13.37 -6.66
CA VAL A 202 1.25 12.38 -7.23
C VAL A 202 2.27 13.07 -8.13
N THR A 203 3.55 12.80 -7.92
CA THR A 203 4.61 13.23 -8.83
C THR A 203 4.55 12.37 -10.10
N PRO A 204 4.43 12.97 -11.30
CA PRO A 204 4.38 12.22 -12.54
C PRO A 204 5.62 11.36 -12.79
N LEU A 205 5.42 10.36 -13.66
CA LEU A 205 6.30 9.28 -14.19
C LEU A 205 7.78 9.58 -14.53
N GLN A 206 8.30 10.76 -14.25
CA GLN A 206 9.65 11.21 -14.60
C GLN A 206 10.53 11.53 -13.37
N SER A 207 10.12 11.20 -12.15
CA SER A 207 10.93 11.46 -10.94
C SER A 207 12.04 10.41 -10.73
N ARG A 208 13.12 10.81 -10.05
CA ARG A 208 14.35 10.02 -9.82
C ARG A 208 14.16 8.77 -8.96
N ALA A 209 13.04 8.60 -8.26
CA ALA A 209 12.79 7.48 -7.34
C ALA A 209 12.66 6.11 -8.04
N ASP A 210 12.56 6.09 -9.37
CA ASP A 210 12.42 4.88 -10.19
C ASP A 210 13.75 4.37 -10.80
N ALA A 211 14.90 4.90 -10.36
CA ALA A 211 16.22 4.47 -10.88
C ALA A 211 16.64 3.04 -10.45
N ALA A 212 15.84 2.36 -9.63
CA ALA A 212 16.09 0.99 -9.18
C ALA A 212 15.55 -0.03 -10.18
N THR A 213 16.26 -1.15 -10.34
CA THR A 213 15.73 -2.31 -11.08
C THR A 213 14.70 -3.02 -10.22
N GLU A 214 13.46 -3.08 -10.69
CA GLU A 214 12.37 -3.76 -9.99
C GLU A 214 12.49 -5.27 -10.09
N VAL A 215 12.38 -5.94 -8.96
CA VAL A 215 12.41 -7.40 -8.83
C VAL A 215 10.98 -7.90 -8.65
N ILE A 216 10.50 -8.60 -9.67
CA ILE A 216 9.23 -9.31 -9.67
C ILE A 216 9.42 -10.64 -8.92
N PRO A 217 8.51 -11.03 -8.00
CA PRO A 217 8.71 -12.20 -7.15
C PRO A 217 8.54 -13.55 -7.87
N TRP A 218 7.95 -13.57 -9.07
CA TRP A 218 7.75 -14.79 -9.85
C TRP A 218 8.35 -14.66 -11.26
N ASP A 219 9.31 -15.52 -11.58
CA ASP A 219 9.99 -15.54 -12.89
C ASP A 219 9.04 -15.87 -14.07
N GLY A 220 7.89 -16.48 -13.80
CA GLY A 220 6.88 -16.81 -14.82
C GLY A 220 5.87 -15.70 -15.11
N ALA A 221 6.01 -14.54 -14.48
CA ALA A 221 5.06 -13.42 -14.62
C ALA A 221 5.04 -12.85 -16.06
N ASP A 222 3.89 -12.93 -16.74
CA ASP A 222 3.66 -12.26 -18.03
C ASP A 222 2.95 -10.92 -17.84
N LEU A 223 3.76 -9.86 -17.74
CA LEU A 223 3.29 -8.49 -17.55
C LEU A 223 3.07 -7.73 -18.87
N ARG A 224 3.24 -8.38 -20.03
CA ARG A 224 3.07 -7.71 -21.32
C ARG A 224 1.63 -7.22 -21.47
N GLY A 225 1.50 -5.92 -21.75
CA GLY A 225 0.20 -5.28 -21.95
C GLY A 225 -0.67 -5.16 -20.70
N VAL A 226 -0.19 -5.57 -19.52
CA VAL A 226 -1.04 -5.57 -18.30
C VAL A 226 -1.41 -4.15 -17.86
N CYS A 227 -0.55 -3.17 -18.15
CA CYS A 227 -0.75 -1.76 -17.80
C CYS A 227 -0.94 -0.85 -19.02
N SER A 228 -1.11 -1.43 -20.20
CA SER A 228 -1.34 -0.68 -21.44
C SER A 228 -2.73 -0.07 -21.54
#